data_AF-A0AAV8AL22-F1
#
_entry.id   AF-A0AAV8AL22-F1
#
_cell.length_a   1.000
_cell.length_b   1.000
_cell.length_c   1.000
_cell.angle_alpha   90.00
_cell.angle_beta   90.00
_cell.angle_gamma   90.00
#
_symmetry.space_group_name_H-M   'P 1'
#
loop_
_entity.id
_entity.type
_entity.pdbx_description
1 polymer ?
#
loop_
_entity_poly.entity_id
_entity_poly.type
_entity_poly.pdbx_seq_one_letter_code
_entity_poly.pdbx_strand_id
1 'polypeptide(L)'
;MNLFEVAHFVPEKPMYEQGLILLPHLATLGFGGIYHALLGPETLEESFPFFGYLFILEAYMIPGLQVGEIRMIVSVDDLEDIIGGHVWLGSICILGGIWHILTKPFAWARRAFVWSGEAYLSYSLGALSVFGFIACCFVWFNNTAYPSEFYGPTGPEASQAQAFTFLVRDQRLGANVGSAQGPTGLGKYLMRSPTGEVIFGGETMRFWDLRAPWLEPLRGPNGLDLSRLKKDIQPWQERRSAEYMTHAPLGSLNSVGGVATEINAVNYVSPRSWLATSHFVLGFFFFVGHLWHAGRARAAAAGFEKGIDRDLEPVLFMTPLN
;
A
#
# COMPACT_ATOMS: atom_id res chain seq x y z
N MET A 1 -22.27 9.67 3.44
CA MET A 1 -21.12 9.72 2.51
C MET A 1 -21.43 9.04 1.18
N ASN A 2 -21.80 7.75 1.12
CA ASN A 2 -22.05 7.07 -0.16
C ASN A 2 -23.10 7.75 -1.06
N LEU A 3 -24.30 8.07 -0.53
CA LEU A 3 -25.32 8.80 -1.30
C LEU A 3 -24.88 10.20 -1.73
N PHE A 4 -23.96 10.82 -0.98
CA PHE A 4 -23.40 12.13 -1.33
C PHE A 4 -22.45 12.00 -2.52
N GLU A 5 -21.58 10.98 -2.52
CA GLU A 5 -20.74 10.65 -3.68
C GLU A 5 -21.58 10.35 -4.92
N VAL A 6 -22.63 9.54 -4.79
CA VAL A 6 -23.58 9.26 -5.90
C VAL A 6 -24.21 10.55 -6.44
N ALA A 7 -24.63 11.46 -5.56
CA ALA A 7 -25.27 12.71 -5.97
C ALA A 7 -24.32 13.67 -6.73
N HIS A 8 -23.01 13.54 -6.57
CA HIS A 8 -22.00 14.38 -7.22
C HIS A 8 -21.21 13.62 -8.30
N PHE A 9 -21.53 12.35 -8.54
CA PHE A 9 -20.82 11.52 -9.49
C PHE A 9 -21.18 11.89 -10.93
N VAL A 10 -20.14 12.15 -11.71
CA VAL A 10 -20.19 12.43 -13.14
C VAL A 10 -19.51 11.24 -13.86
N PRO A 11 -20.27 10.37 -14.55
CA PRO A 11 -19.76 9.08 -15.04
C PRO A 11 -18.74 9.20 -16.17
N GLU A 12 -18.73 10.30 -16.93
CA GLU A 12 -17.75 10.55 -17.98
C GLU A 12 -16.37 10.99 -17.47
N LYS A 13 -16.23 11.28 -16.18
CA LYS A 13 -14.95 11.66 -15.55
C LYS A 13 -14.36 10.48 -14.77
N PRO A 14 -13.03 10.34 -14.73
CA PRO A 14 -12.39 9.39 -13.82
C PRO A 14 -12.84 9.62 -12.36
N MET A 15 -13.02 8.54 -11.59
CA MET A 15 -13.47 8.65 -10.20
C MET A 15 -12.47 9.42 -9.32
N TYR A 16 -11.18 9.24 -9.60
CA TYR A 16 -10.10 9.87 -8.85
C TYR A 16 -9.99 11.38 -9.06
N GLU A 17 -10.65 11.96 -10.07
CA GLU A 17 -10.74 13.42 -10.27
C GLU A 17 -11.85 14.07 -9.46
N GLN A 18 -12.75 13.27 -8.88
CA GLN A 18 -14.03 13.74 -8.32
C GLN A 18 -14.06 13.74 -6.79
N GLY A 19 -12.94 13.43 -6.14
CA GLY A 19 -12.87 13.35 -4.67
C GLY A 19 -13.67 12.18 -4.09
N LEU A 20 -13.80 11.09 -4.84
CA LEU A 20 -14.56 9.90 -4.44
C LEU A 20 -13.64 8.92 -3.73
N ILE A 21 -14.11 8.35 -2.63
CA ILE A 21 -13.40 7.28 -1.92
C ILE A 21 -14.28 6.04 -1.74
N LEU A 22 -15.60 6.15 -1.64
CA LEU A 22 -16.48 4.99 -1.42
C LEU A 22 -16.90 4.30 -2.72
N LEU A 23 -17.24 5.06 -3.76
CA LEU A 23 -17.57 4.51 -5.07
C LEU A 23 -16.42 3.67 -5.67
N PRO A 24 -15.13 4.07 -5.55
CA PRO A 24 -14.00 3.20 -5.88
C PRO A 24 -14.01 1.85 -5.15
N HIS A 25 -14.33 1.80 -3.85
CA HIS A 25 -14.40 0.54 -3.11
C HIS A 25 -15.53 -0.36 -3.64
N LEU A 26 -16.70 0.23 -3.93
CA LEU A 26 -17.82 -0.52 -4.54
C LEU A 26 -17.47 -1.03 -5.94
N ALA A 27 -16.78 -0.21 -6.74
CA ALA A 27 -16.33 -0.57 -8.08
C ALA A 27 -15.32 -1.71 -8.05
N THR A 28 -14.36 -1.71 -7.12
CA THR A 28 -13.41 -2.82 -6.92
C THR A 28 -14.14 -4.15 -6.67
N LEU A 29 -15.22 -4.13 -5.87
CA LEU A 29 -16.03 -5.33 -5.60
C LEU A 29 -16.87 -5.78 -6.82
N GLY A 30 -17.35 -4.84 -7.64
CA GLY A 30 -18.22 -5.09 -8.79
C GLY A 30 -17.49 -5.43 -10.11
N PHE A 31 -16.22 -5.07 -10.27
CA PHE A 31 -15.43 -5.29 -11.49
C PHE A 31 -14.59 -6.57 -11.51
N GLY A 32 -14.39 -7.25 -10.37
CA GLY A 32 -13.75 -8.58 -10.36
C GLY A 32 -14.44 -9.57 -11.30
N GLY A 33 -15.78 -9.53 -11.37
CA GLY A 33 -16.57 -10.35 -12.30
C GLY A 33 -16.40 -9.99 -13.78
N ILE A 34 -16.22 -8.70 -14.12
CA ILE A 34 -16.02 -8.26 -15.52
C ILE A 34 -14.57 -8.53 -15.96
N TYR A 35 -13.59 -8.32 -15.09
CA TYR A 35 -12.20 -8.68 -15.33
C TYR A 35 -12.03 -10.18 -15.57
N HIS A 36 -12.57 -11.04 -14.69
CA HIS A 36 -12.54 -12.49 -14.90
C HIS A 36 -13.33 -12.95 -16.14
N ALA A 37 -14.40 -12.25 -16.53
CA ALA A 37 -15.20 -12.60 -17.71
C ALA A 37 -14.59 -12.13 -19.05
N LEU A 38 -13.73 -11.11 -19.07
CA LEU A 38 -13.20 -10.50 -20.30
C LEU A 38 -11.68 -10.64 -20.48
N LEU A 39 -10.92 -10.75 -19.38
CA LEU A 39 -9.46 -10.65 -19.36
C LEU A 39 -8.78 -11.68 -18.46
N GLY A 40 -9.55 -12.44 -17.66
CA GLY A 40 -9.04 -13.51 -16.81
C GLY A 40 -8.79 -14.82 -17.57
N PRO A 41 -8.01 -15.75 -17.00
CA PRO A 41 -7.77 -17.06 -17.60
C PRO A 41 -9.07 -17.89 -17.71
N GLU A 42 -9.24 -18.62 -18.82
CA GLU A 42 -10.48 -19.35 -19.16
C GLU A 42 -10.76 -20.58 -18.27
N THR A 43 -9.72 -21.15 -17.66
CA THR A 43 -9.84 -22.24 -16.69
C THR A 43 -9.10 -21.88 -15.42
N LEU A 44 -9.76 -22.17 -14.30
CA LEU A 44 -9.20 -21.99 -12.97
C LEU A 44 -8.64 -23.33 -12.47
N GLU A 45 -9.18 -24.46 -12.91
CA GLU A 45 -8.99 -25.80 -12.33
C GLU A 45 -7.55 -26.35 -12.36
N GLU A 46 -6.68 -25.88 -13.27
CA GLU A 46 -5.29 -26.38 -13.35
C GLU A 46 -4.33 -25.73 -12.33
N SER A 47 -4.77 -24.69 -11.60
CA SER A 47 -3.92 -23.88 -10.70
C SER A 47 -4.32 -23.88 -9.22
N PHE A 48 -5.26 -24.75 -8.79
CA PHE A 48 -5.68 -24.86 -7.38
C PHE A 48 -5.18 -26.13 -6.67
N PRO A 49 -3.87 -26.30 -6.42
CA PRO A 49 -3.45 -27.12 -5.30
C PRO A 49 -3.72 -26.31 -4.01
N PHE A 50 -4.74 -26.69 -3.25
CA PHE A 50 -5.07 -26.13 -1.93
C PHE A 50 -3.85 -26.05 -0.98
N PHE A 51 -2.84 -26.91 -1.19
CA PHE A 51 -1.58 -26.93 -0.46
C PHE A 51 -0.48 -25.97 -0.99
N GLY A 52 -0.62 -25.40 -2.20
CA GLY A 52 0.32 -24.43 -2.76
C GLY A 52 0.27 -23.06 -2.06
N TYR A 53 -0.92 -22.67 -1.58
CA TYR A 53 -1.14 -21.43 -0.82
C TYR A 53 -0.39 -21.38 0.51
N LEU A 54 -0.08 -22.54 1.11
CA LEU A 54 0.61 -22.61 2.39
C LEU A 54 2.00 -21.96 2.31
N PHE A 55 2.74 -22.20 1.21
CA PHE A 55 4.09 -21.67 1.03
C PHE A 55 4.12 -20.21 0.54
N ILE A 56 3.10 -19.76 -0.21
CA ILE A 56 3.03 -18.40 -0.75
C ILE A 56 2.58 -17.40 0.33
N LEU A 57 1.58 -17.75 1.15
CA LEU A 57 1.16 -16.92 2.29
C LEU A 57 2.27 -16.82 3.36
N GLU A 58 3.03 -17.90 3.57
CA GLU A 58 4.20 -17.88 4.46
C GLU A 58 5.30 -16.93 3.91
N ALA A 59 5.48 -16.86 2.59
CA ALA A 59 6.42 -15.94 1.95
C ALA A 59 6.03 -14.45 2.10
N TYR A 60 4.74 -14.09 2.06
CA TYR A 60 4.28 -12.71 2.32
C TYR A 60 4.31 -12.32 3.82
N MET A 61 4.30 -13.30 4.72
CA MET A 61 4.18 -13.11 6.18
C MET A 61 5.53 -13.15 6.93
N ILE A 62 6.57 -13.78 6.37
CA ILE A 62 7.91 -13.79 6.97
C ILE A 62 8.67 -12.50 6.56
N PRO A 63 9.09 -11.65 7.53
CA PRO A 63 9.90 -10.48 7.23
C PRO A 63 11.32 -10.92 6.85
N GLY A 64 11.57 -11.08 5.56
CA GLY A 64 12.91 -10.97 5.00
C GLY A 64 13.35 -9.51 5.04
N LEU A 65 14.13 -9.17 6.06
CA LEU A 65 14.77 -7.88 6.32
C LEU A 65 15.38 -7.22 5.06
N GLN A 66 14.78 -6.15 4.52
CA GLN A 66 15.50 -5.07 3.82
C GLN A 66 14.65 -3.79 3.65
N VAL A 67 15.19 -2.67 4.14
CA VAL A 67 14.69 -1.31 3.86
C VAL A 67 15.02 -1.00 2.40
N GLY A 68 14.06 -1.24 1.52
CA GLY A 68 14.17 -1.02 0.07
C GLY A 68 13.14 -1.85 -0.71
N GLU A 69 12.90 -3.08 -0.27
CA GLU A 69 11.92 -4.01 -0.83
C GLU A 69 10.88 -4.38 0.23
N ILE A 70 9.93 -3.48 0.53
CA ILE A 70 8.79 -3.87 1.37
C ILE A 70 7.88 -4.77 0.52
N ARG A 71 8.25 -6.05 0.39
CA ARG A 71 7.39 -7.11 -0.12
C ARG A 71 6.81 -7.90 1.05
N MET A 72 6.07 -7.19 1.92
CA MET A 72 5.10 -7.82 2.82
C MET A 72 3.81 -8.07 2.04
N ILE A 73 2.70 -8.31 2.73
CA ILE A 73 1.35 -8.45 2.14
C ILE A 73 0.92 -7.34 1.14
N VAL A 74 1.58 -6.17 1.13
CA VAL A 74 1.32 -5.06 0.18
C VAL A 74 1.65 -5.44 -1.26
N SER A 75 2.57 -6.38 -1.49
CA SER A 75 3.03 -6.75 -2.83
C SER A 75 2.16 -7.78 -3.54
N VAL A 76 1.03 -8.19 -2.96
CA VAL A 76 0.07 -9.09 -3.63
C VAL A 76 -0.37 -8.48 -4.96
N ASP A 77 -0.18 -9.22 -6.06
CA ASP A 77 -0.31 -8.71 -7.41
C ASP A 77 -1.40 -9.39 -8.26
N ASP A 78 -2.03 -10.46 -7.77
CA ASP A 78 -3.17 -11.13 -8.43
C ASP A 78 -4.39 -11.31 -7.50
N LEU A 79 -5.54 -11.66 -8.09
CA LEU A 79 -6.82 -11.78 -7.37
C LEU A 79 -6.96 -13.14 -6.71
N GLU A 80 -6.34 -14.17 -7.27
CA GLU A 80 -6.31 -15.52 -6.76
C GLU A 80 -5.70 -15.53 -5.35
N ASP A 81 -4.53 -14.92 -5.17
CA ASP A 81 -3.84 -14.76 -3.89
C ASP A 81 -4.68 -13.98 -2.87
N ILE A 82 -5.36 -12.92 -3.32
CA ILE A 82 -6.28 -12.17 -2.46
C ILE A 82 -7.42 -13.07 -1.99
N ILE A 83 -8.11 -13.76 -2.90
CA ILE A 83 -9.26 -14.62 -2.55
C ILE A 83 -8.82 -15.78 -1.66
N GLY A 84 -7.75 -16.48 -2.04
CA GLY A 84 -7.21 -17.60 -1.28
C GLY A 84 -6.77 -17.18 0.13
N GLY A 85 -6.13 -16.01 0.26
CA GLY A 85 -5.81 -15.42 1.56
C GLY A 85 -7.04 -15.20 2.45
N HIS A 86 -8.16 -14.73 1.88
CA HIS A 86 -9.41 -14.55 2.63
C HIS A 86 -10.08 -15.87 3.03
N VAL A 87 -10.02 -16.90 2.18
CA VAL A 87 -10.51 -18.25 2.50
C VAL A 87 -9.72 -18.84 3.68
N TRP A 88 -8.39 -18.70 3.66
CA TRP A 88 -7.52 -19.10 4.77
C TRP A 88 -7.81 -18.33 6.05
N LEU A 89 -7.87 -17.00 5.98
CA LEU A 89 -8.17 -16.15 7.13
C LEU A 89 -9.54 -16.48 7.73
N GLY A 90 -10.57 -16.65 6.89
CA GLY A 90 -11.91 -17.04 7.34
C GLY A 90 -11.90 -18.38 8.09
N SER A 91 -11.17 -19.36 7.57
CA SER A 91 -11.01 -20.67 8.21
C SER A 91 -10.30 -20.56 9.56
N ILE A 92 -9.20 -19.80 9.65
CA ILE A 92 -8.46 -19.56 10.89
C ILE A 92 -9.33 -18.83 11.92
N CYS A 93 -10.09 -17.81 11.51
CA CYS A 93 -10.97 -17.08 12.41
C CYS A 93 -12.10 -17.96 12.97
N ILE A 94 -12.70 -18.83 12.16
CA ILE A 94 -13.74 -19.76 12.61
C ILE A 94 -13.16 -20.78 13.59
N LEU A 95 -12.06 -21.44 13.23
CA LEU A 95 -11.42 -22.44 14.09
C LEU A 95 -10.88 -21.82 15.39
N GLY A 96 -10.25 -20.66 15.30
CA GLY A 96 -9.79 -19.88 16.45
C GLY A 96 -10.93 -19.41 17.34
N GLY A 97 -12.06 -19.01 16.75
CA GLY A 97 -13.27 -18.64 17.48
C GLY A 97 -13.86 -19.81 18.27
N ILE A 98 -14.01 -20.98 17.63
CA ILE A 98 -14.47 -22.22 18.29
C ILE A 98 -13.51 -22.60 19.42
N TRP A 99 -12.20 -22.53 19.16
CA TRP A 99 -11.18 -22.79 20.17
C TRP A 99 -11.33 -21.88 21.39
N HIS A 100 -11.49 -20.56 21.20
CA HIS A 100 -11.65 -19.60 22.29
C HIS A 100 -12.98 -19.72 23.05
N ILE A 101 -14.03 -20.28 22.42
CA ILE A 101 -15.29 -20.62 23.11
C ILE A 101 -15.10 -21.83 24.03
N LEU A 102 -14.38 -22.86 23.55
CA LEU A 102 -14.25 -24.15 24.24
C LEU A 102 -13.12 -24.19 25.29
N THR A 103 -12.22 -23.22 25.27
CA THR A 103 -11.04 -23.20 26.14
C THR A 103 -11.04 -22.03 27.12
N LYS A 104 -10.18 -22.12 28.14
CA LYS A 104 -9.91 -21.03 29.09
C LYS A 104 -8.44 -20.62 28.98
N PRO A 105 -8.07 -19.37 29.31
CA PRO A 105 -6.68 -18.94 29.25
C PRO A 105 -5.74 -19.83 30.06
N PHE A 106 -4.68 -20.31 29.42
CA PHE A 106 -3.67 -21.14 30.06
C PHE A 106 -2.90 -20.39 31.15
N ALA A 107 -2.22 -21.14 32.02
CA ALA A 107 -1.53 -20.57 33.18
C ALA A 107 -0.44 -19.56 32.79
N TRP A 108 0.29 -19.79 31.70
CA TRP A 108 1.30 -18.85 31.22
C TRP A 108 0.67 -17.54 30.72
N ALA A 109 -0.44 -17.61 29.99
CA ALA A 109 -1.14 -16.44 29.49
C ALA A 109 -1.71 -15.61 30.65
N ARG A 110 -2.28 -16.27 31.66
CA ARG A 110 -2.78 -15.61 32.88
C ARG A 110 -1.71 -14.79 33.61
N ARG A 111 -0.44 -15.22 33.55
CA ARG A 111 0.69 -14.51 34.17
C ARG A 111 1.30 -13.41 33.31
N ALA A 112 1.08 -13.46 31.99
CA ALA A 112 1.69 -12.52 31.05
C ALA A 112 0.87 -11.23 30.87
N PHE A 113 -0.46 -11.31 30.97
CA PHE A 113 -1.36 -10.21 30.66
C PHE A 113 -2.04 -9.59 31.88
N VAL A 114 -2.52 -8.35 31.72
CA VAL A 114 -3.37 -7.65 32.69
C VAL A 114 -4.82 -7.91 32.31
N TRP A 115 -5.61 -8.40 33.26
CA TRP A 115 -7.00 -8.82 33.03
C TRP A 115 -7.98 -7.73 33.47
N SER A 116 -8.05 -6.64 32.71
CA SER A 116 -8.98 -5.52 32.95
C SER A 116 -9.54 -4.95 31.65
N GLY A 117 -10.69 -4.28 31.71
CA GLY A 117 -11.32 -3.68 30.54
C GLY A 117 -10.41 -2.65 29.83
N GLU A 118 -9.67 -1.85 30.59
CA GLU A 118 -8.72 -0.87 30.02
C GLU A 118 -7.52 -1.54 29.37
N ALA A 119 -7.02 -2.65 29.92
CA ALA A 119 -5.96 -3.43 29.28
C ALA A 119 -6.45 -4.00 27.94
N TYR A 120 -7.67 -4.56 27.88
CA TYR A 120 -8.25 -5.07 26.64
C TYR A 120 -8.41 -3.98 25.58
N LEU A 121 -8.91 -2.80 25.98
CA LEU A 121 -8.94 -1.62 25.11
C LEU A 121 -7.53 -1.29 24.58
N SER A 122 -6.52 -1.28 25.45
CA SER A 122 -5.14 -0.97 25.04
C SER A 122 -4.60 -1.96 23.99
N TYR A 123 -4.90 -3.24 24.11
CA TYR A 123 -4.47 -4.26 23.14
C TYR A 123 -5.11 -4.02 21.77
N SER A 124 -6.42 -3.71 21.76
CA SER A 124 -7.14 -3.38 20.53
C SER A 124 -6.63 -2.07 19.88
N LEU A 125 -6.31 -1.04 20.67
CA LEU A 125 -5.72 0.20 20.17
C LEU A 125 -4.36 -0.06 19.50
N GLY A 126 -3.53 -0.93 20.10
CA GLY A 126 -2.25 -1.33 19.53
C GLY A 126 -2.43 -2.03 18.18
N ALA A 127 -3.38 -2.96 18.08
CA ALA A 127 -3.71 -3.63 16.82
C ALA A 127 -4.25 -2.65 15.75
N LEU A 128 -5.19 -1.76 16.11
CA LEU A 128 -5.75 -0.75 15.19
C LEU A 128 -4.69 0.22 14.65
N SER A 129 -3.69 0.54 15.47
CA SER A 129 -2.56 1.37 15.04
C SER A 129 -1.78 0.70 13.90
N VAL A 130 -1.41 -0.57 14.08
CA VAL A 130 -0.73 -1.35 13.04
C VAL A 130 -1.61 -1.48 11.79
N PHE A 131 -2.93 -1.70 11.95
CA PHE A 131 -3.85 -1.72 10.80
C PHE A 131 -3.89 -0.40 10.05
N GLY A 132 -3.86 0.74 10.75
CA GLY A 132 -3.81 2.07 10.13
C GLY A 132 -2.54 2.27 9.30
N PHE A 133 -1.38 1.86 9.82
CA PHE A 133 -0.11 1.95 9.08
C PHE A 133 -0.05 0.98 7.89
N ILE A 134 -0.57 -0.25 8.05
CA ILE A 134 -0.69 -1.20 6.94
C ILE A 134 -1.60 -0.63 5.84
N ALA A 135 -2.78 -0.11 6.20
CA ALA A 135 -3.72 0.49 5.25
C ALA A 135 -3.11 1.69 4.50
N CYS A 136 -2.35 2.54 5.22
CA CYS A 136 -1.60 3.65 4.64
C CYS A 136 -0.63 3.17 3.55
N CYS A 137 0.16 2.13 3.82
CA CYS A 137 1.09 1.57 2.83
C CYS A 137 0.36 0.90 1.67
N PHE A 138 -0.71 0.14 1.94
CA PHE A 138 -1.50 -0.55 0.92
C PHE A 138 -2.03 0.40 -0.15
N VAL A 139 -2.75 1.46 0.26
CA VAL A 139 -3.34 2.41 -0.69
C VAL A 139 -2.29 3.21 -1.46
N TRP A 140 -1.10 3.39 -0.86
CA TRP A 140 -0.01 4.15 -1.46
C TRP A 140 0.75 3.37 -2.55
N PHE A 141 0.92 2.05 -2.37
CA PHE A 141 1.77 1.23 -3.23
C PHE A 141 1.01 0.22 -4.09
N ASN A 142 -0.05 -0.40 -3.57
CA ASN A 142 -0.73 -1.47 -4.28
C ASN A 142 -1.68 -0.92 -5.36
N ASN A 143 -1.60 -1.48 -6.56
CA ASN A 143 -2.48 -1.17 -7.70
C ASN A 143 -3.35 -2.36 -8.14
N THR A 144 -3.33 -3.48 -7.40
CA THR A 144 -4.18 -4.65 -7.62
C THR A 144 -5.50 -4.52 -6.84
N ALA A 145 -5.43 -4.45 -5.51
CA ALA A 145 -6.57 -4.23 -4.62
C ALA A 145 -7.07 -2.76 -4.63
N TYR A 146 -6.22 -1.83 -5.04
CA TYR A 146 -6.58 -0.43 -5.30
C TYR A 146 -6.30 -0.08 -6.77
N PRO A 147 -7.17 -0.49 -7.72
CA PRO A 147 -6.95 -0.27 -9.15
C PRO A 147 -6.75 1.21 -9.48
N SER A 148 -5.71 1.52 -10.26
CA SER A 148 -5.41 2.90 -10.64
C SER A 148 -6.49 3.54 -11.52
N GLU A 149 -7.33 2.74 -12.16
CA GLU A 149 -8.55 3.16 -12.85
C GLU A 149 -9.54 3.90 -11.93
N PHE A 150 -9.63 3.50 -10.66
CA PHE A 150 -10.58 4.08 -9.70
C PHE A 150 -9.90 5.05 -8.75
N TYR A 151 -8.67 4.74 -8.31
CA TYR A 151 -7.95 5.51 -7.29
C TYR A 151 -6.89 6.48 -7.86
N GLY A 152 -6.65 6.46 -9.17
CA GLY A 152 -5.56 7.18 -9.82
C GLY A 152 -4.22 6.46 -9.68
N PRO A 153 -3.15 6.93 -10.33
CA PRO A 153 -1.84 6.29 -10.27
C PRO A 153 -1.23 6.39 -8.86
N THR A 154 -0.42 5.40 -8.50
CA THR A 154 0.48 5.53 -7.35
C THR A 154 1.58 6.56 -7.63
N GLY A 155 2.29 7.02 -6.59
CA GLY A 155 3.46 7.89 -6.77
C GLY A 155 4.53 7.27 -7.68
N PRO A 156 4.97 6.02 -7.42
CA PRO A 156 5.87 5.28 -8.30
C PRO A 156 5.33 5.16 -9.74
N GLU A 157 4.03 4.90 -9.89
CA GLU A 157 3.40 4.75 -11.20
C GLU A 157 3.40 6.02 -12.04
N ALA A 158 3.05 7.17 -11.44
CA ALA A 158 3.08 8.47 -12.11
C ALA A 158 4.52 8.88 -12.50
N SER A 159 5.51 8.57 -11.66
CA SER A 159 6.93 8.83 -11.93
C SER A 159 7.46 8.02 -13.12
N GLN A 160 7.14 6.72 -13.17
CA GLN A 160 7.50 5.88 -14.32
C GLN A 160 6.73 6.27 -15.58
N ALA A 161 5.47 6.66 -15.44
CA ALA A 161 4.66 7.16 -16.55
C ALA A 161 5.30 8.39 -17.20
N GLN A 162 5.81 9.34 -16.39
CA GLN A 162 6.54 10.51 -16.91
C GLN A 162 7.78 10.09 -17.73
N ALA A 163 8.62 9.20 -17.19
CA ALA A 163 9.81 8.74 -17.90
C ALA A 163 9.45 8.05 -19.23
N PHE A 164 8.42 7.21 -19.22
CA PHE A 164 7.92 6.54 -20.41
C PHE A 164 7.38 7.53 -21.46
N THR A 165 6.56 8.51 -21.08
CA THR A 165 6.01 9.51 -22.01
C THR A 165 7.12 10.27 -22.73
N PHE A 166 8.16 10.70 -22.02
CA PHE A 166 9.28 11.44 -22.60
C PHE A 166 10.17 10.54 -23.47
N LEU A 167 10.36 9.27 -23.08
CA LEU A 167 11.05 8.27 -23.90
C LEU A 167 10.34 8.08 -25.25
N VAL A 168 9.02 7.85 -25.23
CA VAL A 168 8.23 7.65 -26.45
C VAL A 168 8.33 8.85 -27.39
N ARG A 169 8.12 10.05 -26.84
CA ARG A 169 8.17 11.28 -27.63
C ARG A 169 9.54 11.46 -28.27
N ASP A 170 10.62 11.36 -27.50
CA ASP A 170 11.96 11.62 -28.00
C ASP A 170 12.41 10.52 -28.98
N GLN A 171 11.97 9.28 -28.79
CA GLN A 171 12.17 8.19 -29.77
C GLN A 171 11.48 8.49 -31.11
N ARG A 172 10.24 9.01 -31.09
CA ARG A 172 9.53 9.44 -32.31
C ARG A 172 10.19 10.63 -33.01
N LEU A 173 10.91 11.47 -32.26
CA LEU A 173 11.76 12.53 -32.80
C LEU A 173 13.11 12.00 -33.35
N GLY A 174 13.33 10.68 -33.33
CA GLY A 174 14.53 10.04 -33.86
C GLY A 174 15.66 9.85 -32.85
N ALA A 175 15.42 10.07 -31.55
CA ALA A 175 16.43 9.82 -30.53
C ALA A 175 16.67 8.32 -30.32
N ASN A 176 17.95 7.92 -30.27
CA ASN A 176 18.35 6.57 -29.88
C ASN A 176 18.33 6.44 -28.35
N VAL A 177 17.16 6.11 -27.79
CA VAL A 177 16.93 6.11 -26.33
C VAL A 177 17.84 5.15 -25.54
N GLY A 178 18.34 4.08 -26.18
CA GLY A 178 19.25 3.11 -25.56
C GLY A 178 20.73 3.55 -25.51
N SER A 179 21.13 4.57 -26.27
CA SER A 179 22.51 5.10 -26.30
C SER A 179 22.60 6.58 -25.95
N ALA A 180 21.47 7.21 -25.61
CA ALA A 180 21.43 8.61 -25.19
C ALA A 180 22.01 8.77 -23.78
N GLN A 181 23.20 9.35 -23.69
CA GLN A 181 23.83 9.69 -22.43
C GLN A 181 23.23 10.98 -21.85
N GLY A 182 22.90 10.95 -20.56
CA GLY A 182 22.46 12.10 -19.79
C GLY A 182 23.64 12.90 -19.21
N PRO A 183 23.37 14.07 -18.60
CA PRO A 183 24.43 14.98 -18.11
C PRO A 183 25.36 14.38 -17.06
N THR A 184 24.89 13.39 -16.29
CA THR A 184 25.67 12.73 -15.22
C THR A 184 26.56 11.60 -15.72
N GLY A 185 26.51 11.30 -17.02
CA GLY A 185 27.18 10.15 -17.62
C GLY A 185 26.35 8.86 -17.62
N LEU A 186 25.26 8.81 -16.85
CA LEU A 186 24.25 7.72 -16.91
C LEU A 186 23.37 7.86 -18.15
N GLY A 187 22.65 6.80 -18.53
CA GLY A 187 21.70 6.88 -19.63
C GLY A 187 20.51 7.80 -19.29
N LYS A 188 20.11 8.65 -20.25
CA LYS A 188 19.05 9.65 -20.06
C LYS A 188 17.68 8.98 -19.85
N TYR A 189 17.38 7.94 -20.63
CA TYR A 189 16.07 7.26 -20.61
C TYR A 189 16.13 5.88 -19.98
N LEU A 190 17.22 5.15 -20.21
CA LEU A 190 17.41 3.78 -19.73
C LEU A 190 18.76 3.66 -19.01
N MET A 191 18.77 2.93 -17.91
CA MET A 191 19.98 2.60 -17.14
C MET A 191 19.84 1.20 -16.52
N ARG A 192 20.81 0.79 -15.70
CA ARG A 192 20.74 -0.47 -14.96
C ARG A 192 20.38 -0.23 -13.50
N SER A 193 19.59 -1.14 -12.94
CA SER A 193 19.41 -1.29 -11.49
C SER A 193 20.74 -1.72 -10.83
N PRO A 194 20.83 -1.71 -9.49
CA PRO A 194 21.97 -2.27 -8.77
C PRO A 194 22.23 -3.76 -9.07
N THR A 195 21.20 -4.50 -9.48
CA THR A 195 21.24 -5.94 -9.79
C THR A 195 21.34 -6.24 -11.30
N GLY A 196 21.30 -5.21 -12.15
CA GLY A 196 21.62 -5.31 -13.57
C GLY A 196 20.44 -5.28 -14.54
N GLU A 197 19.19 -5.28 -14.06
CA GLU A 197 17.98 -5.13 -14.87
C GLU A 197 17.96 -3.76 -15.58
N VAL A 198 17.38 -3.73 -16.78
CA VAL A 198 17.15 -2.47 -17.51
C VAL A 198 15.95 -1.76 -16.90
N ILE A 199 16.17 -0.52 -16.47
CA ILE A 199 15.18 0.32 -15.79
C ILE A 199 15.14 1.72 -16.43
N PHE A 200 14.12 2.51 -16.12
CA PHE A 200 14.08 3.91 -16.52
C PHE A 200 15.16 4.74 -15.81
N GLY A 201 15.68 5.75 -16.52
CA GLY A 201 16.70 6.67 -16.04
C GLY A 201 16.15 7.86 -15.25
N GLY A 202 17.05 8.71 -14.76
CA GLY A 202 16.69 9.88 -13.95
C GLY A 202 16.26 9.53 -12.53
N GLU A 203 15.53 10.44 -11.87
CA GLU A 203 15.15 10.24 -10.45
C GLU A 203 14.21 9.05 -10.22
N THR A 204 13.50 8.60 -11.26
CA THR A 204 12.60 7.43 -11.19
C THR A 204 13.36 6.11 -11.12
N MET A 205 14.70 6.11 -11.14
CA MET A 205 15.51 4.92 -10.85
C MET A 205 15.13 4.28 -9.49
N ARG A 206 14.65 5.09 -8.54
CA ARG A 206 14.19 4.64 -7.22
C ARG A 206 12.89 3.83 -7.24
N PHE A 207 12.14 3.87 -8.34
CA PHE A 207 10.82 3.27 -8.48
C PHE A 207 10.82 2.10 -9.49
N TRP A 208 11.98 1.50 -9.73
CA TRP A 208 12.15 0.45 -10.73
C TRP A 208 11.37 -0.84 -10.40
N ASP A 209 10.97 -1.01 -9.14
CA ASP A 209 10.13 -2.10 -8.63
C ASP A 209 8.67 -2.02 -9.07
N LEU A 210 8.23 -0.89 -9.65
CA LEU A 210 6.86 -0.74 -10.15
C LEU A 210 6.53 -1.85 -11.15
N ARG A 211 5.40 -2.51 -10.91
CA ARG A 211 4.71 -3.38 -11.86
C ARG A 211 3.36 -2.75 -12.17
N ALA A 212 3.04 -2.64 -13.46
CA ALA A 212 1.78 -2.05 -13.89
C ALA A 212 1.34 -2.64 -15.24
N PRO A 213 0.04 -2.91 -15.44
CA PRO A 213 -0.46 -3.61 -16.63
C PRO A 213 -0.13 -2.87 -17.94
N TRP A 214 0.01 -1.55 -17.90
CA TRP A 214 0.39 -0.76 -19.07
C TRP A 214 1.89 -0.81 -19.40
N LEU A 215 2.75 -1.25 -18.47
CA LEU A 215 4.20 -1.31 -18.64
C LEU A 215 4.72 -2.74 -18.82
N GLU A 216 4.11 -3.73 -18.16
CA GLU A 216 4.54 -5.14 -18.19
C GLU A 216 4.73 -5.75 -19.59
N PRO A 217 3.91 -5.43 -20.61
CA PRO A 217 4.15 -5.92 -21.97
C PRO A 217 5.53 -5.55 -22.55
N LEU A 218 6.15 -4.49 -22.04
CA LEU A 218 7.47 -3.99 -22.48
C LEU A 218 8.63 -4.55 -21.65
N ARG A 219 8.35 -5.40 -20.66
CA ARG A 219 9.34 -6.04 -19.80
C ARG A 219 9.67 -7.44 -20.33
N GLY A 220 10.96 -7.74 -20.37
CA GLY A 220 11.52 -9.08 -20.63
C GLY A 220 12.26 -9.63 -19.40
N PRO A 221 12.97 -10.76 -19.54
CA PRO A 221 13.67 -11.42 -18.43
C PRO A 221 14.73 -10.54 -17.74
N ASN A 222 15.27 -9.54 -18.45
CA ASN A 222 16.33 -8.65 -17.95
C ASN A 222 15.83 -7.22 -17.68
N GLY A 223 14.54 -7.03 -17.40
CA GLY A 223 13.92 -5.70 -17.25
C GLY A 223 13.32 -5.18 -18.55
N LEU A 224 13.34 -3.86 -18.77
CA LEU A 224 12.75 -3.25 -19.97
C LEU A 224 13.47 -3.71 -21.25
N ASP A 225 12.70 -4.21 -22.22
CA ASP A 225 13.22 -4.73 -23.47
C ASP A 225 13.33 -3.63 -24.54
N LEU A 226 14.55 -3.31 -24.95
CA LEU A 226 14.82 -2.27 -25.96
C LEU A 226 14.19 -2.59 -27.32
N SER A 227 14.04 -3.87 -27.69
CA SER A 227 13.40 -4.25 -28.94
C SER A 227 11.91 -3.95 -28.92
N ARG A 228 11.25 -4.25 -27.79
CA ARG A 228 9.82 -3.95 -27.56
C ARG A 228 9.58 -2.46 -27.45
N LEU A 229 10.43 -1.72 -26.72
CA LEU A 229 10.35 -0.25 -26.65
C LEU A 229 10.45 0.41 -28.03
N LYS A 230 11.18 -0.21 -28.96
CA LYS A 230 11.32 0.31 -30.33
C LYS A 230 10.12 0.03 -31.23
N LYS A 231 9.40 -1.08 -31.02
CA LYS A 231 8.47 -1.63 -32.02
C LYS A 231 7.05 -1.86 -31.51
N ASP A 232 6.89 -2.11 -30.22
CA ASP A 232 5.68 -2.72 -29.67
C ASP A 232 4.88 -1.79 -28.77
N ILE A 233 5.31 -0.52 -28.64
CA ILE A 233 4.57 0.50 -27.88
C ILE A 233 3.24 0.79 -28.56
N GLN A 234 2.17 0.65 -27.77
CA GLN A 234 0.80 0.83 -28.24
C GLN A 234 0.26 2.24 -27.88
N PRO A 235 -0.60 2.83 -28.74
CA PRO A 235 -1.21 4.13 -28.45
C PRO A 235 -1.99 4.19 -27.12
N TRP A 236 -2.54 3.07 -26.65
CA TRP A 236 -3.24 3.03 -25.36
C TRP A 236 -2.29 3.14 -24.17
N GLN A 237 -1.06 2.60 -24.27
CA GLN A 237 0.00 2.76 -23.24
C GLN A 237 0.46 4.22 -23.19
N GLU A 238 0.57 4.87 -24.35
CA GLU A 238 0.89 6.30 -24.45
C GLU A 238 -0.19 7.17 -23.80
N ARG A 239 -1.47 6.91 -24.07
CA ARG A 239 -2.57 7.62 -23.41
C ARG A 239 -2.55 7.40 -21.91
N ARG A 240 -2.41 6.15 -21.47
CA ARG A 240 -2.39 5.77 -20.06
C ARG A 240 -1.24 6.43 -19.29
N SER A 241 -0.04 6.43 -19.86
CA SER A 241 1.11 7.10 -19.25
C SER A 241 0.97 8.62 -19.23
N ALA A 242 0.43 9.24 -20.29
CA ALA A 242 0.18 10.68 -20.30
C ALA A 242 -0.88 11.08 -19.26
N GLU A 243 -1.94 10.27 -19.10
CA GLU A 243 -2.96 10.41 -18.06
C GLU A 243 -2.33 10.31 -16.66
N TYR A 244 -1.54 9.26 -16.41
CA TYR A 244 -0.97 9.01 -15.09
C TYR A 244 0.14 10.00 -14.71
N MET A 245 0.95 10.47 -15.65
CA MET A 245 1.96 11.50 -15.33
C MET A 245 1.30 12.84 -14.97
N THR A 246 0.12 13.14 -15.53
CA THR A 246 -0.61 14.40 -15.28
C THR A 246 -1.55 14.32 -14.07
N HIS A 247 -1.81 13.12 -13.56
CA HIS A 247 -2.57 12.85 -12.33
C HIS A 247 -1.69 12.24 -11.24
N ALA A 248 -0.42 12.67 -11.17
CA ALA A 248 0.46 12.29 -10.07
C ALA A 248 -0.17 12.71 -8.72
N PRO A 249 -0.02 11.92 -7.64
CA PRO A 249 -0.70 12.15 -6.36
C PRO A 249 -0.08 13.30 -5.53
N LEU A 250 0.10 14.47 -6.15
CA LEU A 250 0.61 15.69 -5.56
C LEU A 250 -0.46 16.79 -5.66
N GLY A 251 -0.63 17.51 -4.55
CA GLY A 251 -1.49 18.67 -4.48
C GLY A 251 -1.41 19.31 -3.11
N SER A 252 -1.99 20.51 -3.01
CA SER A 252 -2.05 21.30 -1.78
C SER A 252 -3.27 20.94 -0.93
N LEU A 253 -3.27 21.37 0.34
CA LEU A 253 -4.35 21.11 1.27
C LEU A 253 -5.69 21.74 0.84
N ASN A 254 -5.65 22.85 0.09
CA ASN A 254 -6.83 23.49 -0.50
C ASN A 254 -7.15 22.96 -1.91
N SER A 255 -6.68 21.74 -2.23
CA SER A 255 -6.97 20.99 -3.45
C SER A 255 -6.45 21.58 -4.75
N VAL A 256 -5.40 22.41 -4.73
CA VAL A 256 -4.68 22.78 -5.96
C VAL A 256 -3.73 21.65 -6.34
N GLY A 257 -4.00 20.99 -7.47
CA GLY A 257 -3.23 19.87 -7.97
C GLY A 257 -1.92 20.29 -8.62
N GLY A 258 -0.91 19.43 -8.52
CA GLY A 258 0.43 19.67 -9.06
C GLY A 258 1.47 19.88 -7.98
N VAL A 259 2.61 20.46 -8.37
CA VAL A 259 3.74 20.72 -7.47
C VAL A 259 3.44 21.90 -6.53
N ALA A 260 4.23 22.06 -5.46
CA ALA A 260 4.01 23.12 -4.47
C ALA A 260 4.11 24.56 -5.03
N THR A 261 4.75 24.72 -6.19
CA THR A 261 4.88 26.00 -6.91
C THR A 261 3.87 26.17 -8.05
N GLU A 262 2.91 25.25 -8.17
CA GLU A 262 1.88 25.31 -9.21
C GLU A 262 0.92 26.47 -8.94
N ILE A 263 0.46 27.13 -10.01
CA ILE A 263 -0.56 28.18 -9.90
C ILE A 263 -1.94 27.56 -9.65
N ASN A 264 -2.87 28.35 -9.10
CA ASN A 264 -4.25 27.91 -8.90
C ASN A 264 -4.97 27.70 -10.25
N ALA A 265 -5.01 26.46 -10.72
CA ALA A 265 -5.65 26.10 -12.00
C ALA A 265 -6.44 24.79 -11.93
N VAL A 266 -5.83 23.73 -11.38
CA VAL A 266 -6.42 22.38 -11.37
C VAL A 266 -6.90 22.06 -9.95
N ASN A 267 -8.18 21.72 -9.79
CA ASN A 267 -8.74 21.25 -8.52
C ASN A 267 -8.58 19.73 -8.42
N TYR A 268 -7.47 19.27 -7.83
CA TYR A 268 -7.14 17.84 -7.76
C TYR A 268 -6.23 17.52 -6.56
N VAL A 269 -6.63 16.51 -5.79
CA VAL A 269 -5.75 15.76 -4.88
C VAL A 269 -6.17 14.30 -4.98
N SER A 270 -5.22 13.41 -5.23
CA SER A 270 -5.48 11.99 -5.39
C SER A 270 -6.21 11.38 -4.17
N PRO A 271 -7.20 10.50 -4.38
CA PRO A 271 -7.77 9.68 -3.30
C PRO A 271 -6.70 8.92 -2.51
N ARG A 272 -5.60 8.51 -3.15
CA ARG A 272 -4.49 7.83 -2.46
C ARG A 272 -3.84 8.73 -1.42
N SER A 273 -3.64 10.02 -1.72
CA SER A 273 -3.08 10.98 -0.77
C SER A 273 -4.03 11.22 0.40
N TRP A 274 -5.33 11.39 0.14
CA TRP A 274 -6.35 11.53 1.20
C TRP A 274 -6.41 10.30 2.11
N LEU A 275 -6.46 9.10 1.53
CA LEU A 275 -6.55 7.85 2.28
C LEU A 275 -5.26 7.57 3.05
N ALA A 276 -4.09 7.69 2.43
CA ALA A 276 -2.81 7.43 3.10
C ALA A 276 -2.59 8.39 4.28
N THR A 277 -2.75 9.69 4.07
CA THR A 277 -2.52 10.70 5.14
C THR A 277 -3.51 10.56 6.28
N SER A 278 -4.80 10.35 6.00
CA SER A 278 -5.82 10.15 7.05
C SER A 278 -5.55 8.89 7.88
N HIS A 279 -5.25 7.76 7.24
CA HIS A 279 -4.99 6.49 7.95
C HIS A 279 -3.66 6.52 8.72
N PHE A 280 -2.65 7.23 8.23
CA PHE A 280 -1.41 7.46 8.99
C PHE A 280 -1.67 8.24 10.28
N VAL A 281 -2.41 9.36 10.19
CA VAL A 281 -2.75 10.18 11.36
C VAL A 281 -3.57 9.38 12.38
N LEU A 282 -4.56 8.63 11.91
CA LEU A 282 -5.34 7.73 12.77
C LEU A 282 -4.43 6.68 13.42
N GLY A 283 -3.62 5.96 12.63
CA GLY A 283 -2.71 4.93 13.12
C GLY A 283 -1.75 5.45 14.20
N PHE A 284 -1.24 6.67 14.04
CA PHE A 284 -0.41 7.34 15.03
C PHE A 284 -1.18 7.62 16.33
N PHE A 285 -2.38 8.21 16.27
CA PHE A 285 -3.14 8.51 17.49
C PHE A 285 -3.67 7.24 18.17
N PHE A 286 -3.97 6.17 17.44
CA PHE A 286 -4.24 4.85 18.01
C PHE A 286 -3.03 4.30 18.76
N PHE A 287 -1.81 4.51 18.26
CA PHE A 287 -0.58 4.13 18.97
C PHE A 287 -0.40 4.91 20.28
N VAL A 288 -0.61 6.24 20.24
CA VAL A 288 -0.54 7.08 21.44
C VAL A 288 -1.58 6.62 22.46
N GLY A 289 -2.82 6.32 22.02
CA GLY A 289 -3.86 5.76 22.86
C GLY A 289 -3.49 4.38 23.45
N HIS A 290 -2.82 3.53 22.68
CA HIS A 290 -2.27 2.26 23.17
C HIS A 290 -1.28 2.49 24.31
N LEU A 291 -0.27 3.34 24.13
CA LEU A 291 0.73 3.63 25.17
C LEU A 291 0.08 4.19 26.44
N TRP A 292 -0.86 5.12 26.28
CA TRP A 292 -1.59 5.73 27.38
C TRP A 292 -2.37 4.68 28.19
N HIS A 293 -3.25 3.92 27.53
CA HIS A 293 -4.11 2.97 28.23
C HIS A 293 -3.38 1.73 28.72
N ALA A 294 -2.36 1.24 28.01
CA ALA A 294 -1.55 0.12 28.47
C ALA A 294 -0.75 0.48 29.74
N GLY A 295 -0.13 1.66 29.74
CA GLY A 295 0.59 2.19 30.91
C GLY A 295 -0.34 2.40 32.10
N ARG A 296 -1.48 3.06 31.88
CA ARG A 296 -2.48 3.30 32.93
C ARG A 296 -3.09 2.01 33.47
N ALA A 297 -3.46 1.05 32.62
CA ALA A 297 -4.00 -0.23 33.05
C ALA A 297 -3.00 -1.02 33.92
N ARG A 298 -1.71 -0.97 33.59
CA ARG A 298 -0.66 -1.60 34.41
C ARG A 298 -0.49 -0.90 35.75
N ALA A 299 -0.43 0.44 35.76
CA ALA A 299 -0.33 1.20 37.00
C ALA A 299 -1.55 0.98 37.92
N ALA A 300 -2.75 0.92 37.35
CA ALA A 300 -3.99 0.67 38.08
C ALA A 300 -4.06 -0.75 38.64
N ALA A 301 -3.63 -1.75 37.85
CA ALA A 301 -3.56 -3.14 38.33
C ALA A 301 -2.56 -3.32 39.48
N ALA A 302 -1.51 -2.49 39.52
CA ALA A 302 -0.52 -2.47 40.59
C ALA A 302 -0.84 -1.49 41.74
N GLY A 303 -1.90 -0.68 41.61
CA GLY A 303 -2.46 0.15 42.68
C GLY A 303 -1.77 1.50 42.93
N PHE A 304 -1.02 2.03 41.96
CA PHE A 304 -0.29 3.31 42.11
C PHE A 304 -0.63 4.34 41.03
N GLU A 305 -1.73 4.18 40.30
CA GLU A 305 -2.13 5.08 39.21
C GLU A 305 -2.51 6.49 39.69
N LYS A 306 -2.83 6.65 40.99
CA LYS A 306 -3.23 7.93 41.61
C LYS A 306 -2.07 8.69 42.26
N GLY A 307 -0.85 8.16 42.17
CA GLY A 307 0.34 8.75 42.77
C GLY A 307 1.09 7.78 43.68
N ILE A 308 2.22 8.26 44.20
CA ILE A 308 3.09 7.52 45.11
C ILE A 308 2.54 7.64 46.53
N ASP A 309 2.50 6.52 47.25
CA ASP A 309 2.22 6.51 48.69
C ASP A 309 3.38 7.20 49.43
N ARG A 310 3.07 8.28 50.16
CA ARG A 310 4.07 9.07 50.88
C ARG A 310 4.72 8.31 52.02
N ASP A 311 4.05 7.29 52.56
CA ASP A 311 4.57 6.47 53.65
C ASP A 311 5.37 5.26 53.15
N LEU A 312 5.21 4.88 51.86
CA LEU A 312 5.80 3.69 51.24
C LEU A 312 6.45 3.98 49.88
N GLU A 313 7.20 5.09 49.76
CA GLU A 313 7.89 5.46 48.52
C GLU A 313 8.96 4.41 48.15
N PRO A 314 8.81 3.64 47.04
CA PRO A 314 9.68 2.49 46.76
C PRO A 314 11.17 2.85 46.59
N VAL A 315 11.46 4.04 46.06
CA VAL A 315 12.82 4.51 45.79
C VAL A 315 13.61 4.67 47.09
N LEU A 316 12.97 5.01 48.21
CA LEU A 316 13.62 5.16 49.52
C LEU A 316 14.11 3.82 50.12
N PHE A 317 13.57 2.69 49.65
CA PHE A 317 13.98 1.35 50.07
C PHE A 317 15.05 0.72 49.15
N MET A 318 15.43 1.40 48.07
CA MET A 318 16.47 0.93 47.15
C MET A 318 17.85 1.39 47.63
N THR A 319 18.88 0.59 47.35
CA THR A 319 20.26 1.00 47.58
C THR A 319 20.59 2.23 46.72
N PRO A 320 21.23 3.26 47.28
CA PRO A 320 21.75 4.38 46.49
C PRO A 320 22.64 3.90 45.36
N LEU A 321 22.62 4.61 44.23
CA LEU A 321 23.42 4.25 43.06
C LEU A 321 24.92 4.54 43.22
N ASN A 322 25.32 5.23 44.30
CA ASN A 322 26.69 5.67 44.58
C ASN A 322 27.25 5.06 45.86
#